data_AF-A0A167AYM6-F1
#
_entry.id   AF-A0A167AYM6-F1
#
_cell.length_a   1.000
_cell.length_b   1.000
_cell.length_c   1.000
_cell.angle_alpha   90.00
_cell.angle_beta   90.00
_cell.angle_gamma   90.00
#
_symmetry.space_group_name_H-M   'P 1'
#
loop_
_entity.id
_entity.type
_entity.pdbx_description
1 polymer ?
#
loop_
_entity_poly.entity_id
_entity_poly.type
_entity_poly.pdbx_seq_one_letter_code
_entity_poly.pdbx_strand_id
1 'polypeptide(L)'
;MSALHENKPSVMDIFVNRPVLAIVLSLLIILAGLNAAKQISVQQYPKIESASLVINTVYTGAAADVVKGYVTEPIERVASTVPGVDYVDSVTTSGLSKVTAWLDLNHNTTDALAELTTRLNQI
;
A
#
# COMPACT_ATOMS: atom_id res chain seq x y z
N MET A 1 -5.20 50.01 46.35
CA MET A 1 -3.74 49.85 46.50
C MET A 1 -3.36 48.61 45.70
N SER A 2 -2.92 48.82 44.46
CA SER A 2 -2.58 47.77 43.49
C SER A 2 -1.07 47.54 43.56
N ALA A 3 -0.64 46.29 43.72
CA ALA A 3 0.57 45.73 43.11
C ALA A 3 0.85 44.36 43.73
N LEU A 4 0.80 43.31 42.92
CA LEU A 4 1.91 42.37 42.70
C LEU A 4 1.44 41.38 41.61
N HIS A 5 1.48 41.83 40.35
CA HIS A 5 1.39 40.92 39.21
C HIS A 5 2.79 40.32 39.02
N GLU A 6 2.91 39.04 39.33
CA GLU A 6 4.12 38.25 39.15
C GLU A 6 4.52 38.22 37.67
N ASN A 7 5.57 38.97 37.32
CA ASN A 7 6.15 38.94 35.97
C ASN A 7 6.97 37.66 35.82
N LYS A 8 6.34 36.62 35.28
CA LYS A 8 7.00 35.42 34.81
C LYS A 8 7.61 35.77 33.45
N PRO A 9 8.93 35.63 33.24
CA PRO A 9 9.52 35.98 31.94
C PRO A 9 8.83 35.15 30.86
N SER A 10 8.15 35.82 29.95
CA SER A 10 7.45 35.18 28.86
C SER A 10 8.50 34.59 27.93
N VAL A 11 8.21 33.43 27.34
CA VAL A 11 9.08 32.82 26.33
C VAL A 11 9.42 33.82 25.23
N MET A 12 8.51 34.76 24.96
CA MET A 12 8.68 35.85 23.99
C MET A 12 9.76 36.87 24.38
N ASP A 13 9.98 37.14 25.67
CA ASP A 13 11.01 38.10 26.13
C ASP A 13 12.43 37.59 25.87
N ILE A 14 12.62 36.27 25.86
CA ILE A 14 13.90 35.61 25.53
C ILE A 14 14.24 35.81 24.04
N PHE A 15 13.25 35.73 23.16
CA PHE A 15 13.45 35.92 21.71
C PHE A 15 13.74 37.39 21.36
N VAL A 16 13.20 38.36 22.12
CA VAL A 16 13.43 39.79 21.90
C VAL A 16 14.79 40.26 22.46
N ASN A 17 15.20 39.79 23.64
CA ASN A 17 16.45 40.25 24.29
C ASN A 17 17.73 39.66 23.66
N ARG A 18 17.63 38.56 22.91
CA ARG A 18 18.77 37.89 22.25
C ARG A 18 18.44 37.64 20.78
N PRO A 19 18.49 38.67 19.91
CA PRO A 19 18.10 38.56 18.50
C PRO A 19 18.89 37.49 17.72
N VAL A 20 20.10 37.16 18.17
CA VAL A 20 20.92 36.07 17.62
C VAL A 20 20.23 34.70 17.72
N LEU A 21 19.55 34.39 18.84
CA LEU A 21 18.85 33.11 19.01
C LEU A 21 17.67 32.98 18.04
N ALA A 22 16.92 34.06 17.84
CA ALA A 22 15.80 34.09 16.89
C ALA A 22 16.28 33.86 15.45
N ILE A 23 17.42 34.45 15.07
CA ILE A 23 18.03 34.26 13.74
C ILE A 23 18.49 32.81 13.56
N VAL A 24 19.13 32.21 14.57
CA VAL A 24 19.59 30.81 14.49
C VAL A 24 18.43 29.83 14.37
N LEU A 25 17.34 30.02 15.13
CA LEU A 25 16.14 29.20 15.01
C LEU A 25 15.48 29.31 13.63
N SER A 26 15.35 30.55 13.12
CA SER A 26 14.82 30.79 11.78
C SER A 26 15.67 30.09 10.71
N LEU A 27 16.99 30.20 10.82
CA LEU A 27 17.94 29.56 9.91
C LEU A 27 17.86 28.02 10.00
N LEU A 28 17.69 27.46 11.21
CA LEU A 28 17.49 26.03 11.41
C LEU A 28 16.21 25.53 10.73
N ILE A 29 15.10 26.26 10.86
CA ILE A 29 13.81 25.92 10.23
C ILE A 29 13.94 25.96 8.70
N ILE A 30 14.62 26.97 8.15
CA ILE A 30 14.85 27.08 6.70
C ILE A 30 15.70 25.90 6.19
N LEU A 31 16.79 25.57 6.89
CA LEU A 31 17.65 24.45 6.50
C LEU A 31 16.94 23.10 6.61
N ALA A 32 16.13 22.90 7.66
CA ALA A 32 15.31 21.71 7.82
C ALA A 32 14.24 21.61 6.72
N GLY A 33 13.57 22.71 6.41
CA GLY A 33 12.57 22.79 5.34
C GLY A 33 13.18 22.52 3.96
N LEU A 34 14.37 23.05 3.67
CA LEU A 34 15.07 22.78 2.41
C LEU A 34 15.51 21.33 2.28
N ASN A 35 15.92 20.68 3.37
CA ASN A 35 16.21 19.25 3.38
C ASN A 35 14.95 18.42 3.15
N ALA A 36 13.85 18.73 3.85
CA ALA A 36 12.57 18.03 3.68
C ALA A 36 12.04 18.16 2.24
N ALA A 37 12.12 19.34 1.65
CA ALA A 37 11.70 19.58 0.27
C ALA A 37 12.50 18.75 -0.76
N LYS A 38 13.78 18.50 -0.50
CA LYS A 38 14.62 17.63 -1.35
C LYS A 38 14.39 16.15 -1.10
N GLN A 39 13.97 15.78 0.10
CA GLN A 39 13.85 14.39 0.53
C GLN A 39 12.47 13.79 0.25
N ILE A 40 11.44 14.62 0.01
CA ILE A 40 10.14 14.15 -0.45
C ILE A 40 10.31 13.46 -1.81
N SER A 41 10.05 12.15 -1.83
CA SER A 41 10.05 11.38 -3.07
C SER A 41 8.80 11.71 -3.88
N VAL A 42 8.99 12.17 -5.11
CA VAL A 42 7.90 12.45 -6.05
C VAL A 42 7.34 11.11 -6.51
N GLN A 43 6.26 10.65 -5.88
CA GLN A 43 5.51 9.50 -6.36
C GLN A 43 4.58 9.97 -7.49
N GLN A 44 4.81 9.50 -8.71
CA GLN A 44 4.04 9.87 -9.90
C GLN A 44 2.61 9.31 -9.88
N TYR A 45 2.36 8.31 -9.03
CA TYR A 45 1.05 7.73 -8.81
C TYR A 45 0.87 7.52 -7.31
N PRO A 46 -0.30 7.88 -6.73
CA PRO A 46 -0.64 7.41 -5.39
C PRO A 46 -0.59 5.89 -5.41
N LYS A 47 -0.10 5.28 -4.33
CA LYS A 47 -0.20 3.82 -4.17
C LYS A 47 -1.68 3.49 -4.14
N ILE A 48 -2.21 3.02 -5.27
CA ILE A 48 -3.53 2.43 -5.31
C ILE A 48 -3.34 1.06 -4.65
N GLU A 49 -3.85 0.92 -3.43
CA GLU A 49 -3.86 -0.32 -2.66
C GLU A 49 -4.89 -1.31 -3.27
N SER A 50 -4.86 -1.49 -4.59
CA SER A 50 -5.61 -2.54 -5.29
C SER A 50 -4.77 -3.80 -5.22
N ALA A 51 -5.14 -4.70 -4.32
CA ALA A 51 -4.49 -5.98 -4.18
C ALA A 51 -4.99 -6.93 -5.30
N SER A 52 -4.06 -7.51 -6.05
CA SER A 52 -4.37 -8.52 -7.08
C SER A 52 -3.50 -9.75 -6.88
N LEU A 53 -4.10 -10.94 -6.89
CA LEU A 53 -3.41 -12.22 -6.78
C LEU A 53 -3.37 -12.88 -8.16
N VAL A 54 -2.16 -13.17 -8.64
CA VAL A 54 -1.95 -13.80 -9.95
C VAL A 54 -1.50 -15.24 -9.74
N ILE A 55 -2.29 -16.18 -10.24
CA ILE A 55 -2.02 -17.61 -10.27
C ILE A 55 -1.57 -17.97 -11.69
N ASN A 56 -0.36 -18.51 -11.82
CA ASN A 56 0.17 -18.93 -13.12
C ASN A 56 0.43 -20.43 -13.10
N THR A 57 -0.38 -21.18 -13.84
CA THR A 57 -0.31 -22.64 -13.91
C THR A 57 0.07 -23.08 -15.31
N VAL A 58 1.11 -23.91 -15.41
CA VAL A 58 1.62 -24.41 -16.69
C VAL A 58 1.11 -25.84 -16.90
N TYR A 59 0.42 -26.08 -18.01
CA TYR A 59 -0.12 -27.38 -18.38
C TYR A 59 0.23 -27.70 -19.84
N THR A 60 1.50 -28.06 -20.05
CA THR A 60 2.11 -28.20 -21.38
C THR A 60 1.46 -29.31 -22.22
N GLY A 61 1.43 -29.11 -23.54
CA GLY A 61 0.98 -30.14 -24.48
C GLY A 61 -0.54 -30.27 -24.64
N ALA A 62 -1.33 -29.42 -23.98
CA ALA A 62 -2.79 -29.40 -24.12
C ALA A 62 -3.29 -28.15 -24.84
N ALA A 63 -4.36 -28.32 -25.63
CA ALA A 63 -5.06 -27.22 -26.28
C ALA A 63 -5.72 -26.29 -25.26
N ALA A 64 -5.93 -25.03 -25.64
CA ALA A 64 -6.48 -24.01 -24.74
C ALA A 64 -7.84 -24.40 -24.14
N ASP A 65 -8.74 -25.03 -24.91
CA ASP A 65 -10.05 -25.50 -24.39
C ASP A 65 -9.93 -26.58 -23.32
N VAL A 66 -8.95 -27.47 -23.45
CA VAL A 66 -8.69 -28.52 -22.46
C VAL A 66 -8.13 -27.91 -21.18
N VAL A 67 -7.13 -27.02 -21.30
CA VAL A 67 -6.55 -26.30 -20.16
C VAL A 67 -7.62 -25.45 -19.46
N LYS A 68 -8.55 -24.87 -20.23
CA LYS A 68 -9.63 -24.06 -19.69
C LYS A 68 -10.55 -24.90 -18.79
N GLY A 69 -11.11 -25.99 -19.32
CA GLY A 69 -12.06 -26.82 -18.57
C GLY A 69 -11.44 -27.57 -17.39
N TYR A 70 -10.20 -28.06 -17.53
CA TYR A 70 -9.58 -28.91 -16.50
C TYR A 70 -8.71 -28.17 -15.49
N VAL A 71 -8.20 -26.98 -15.82
CA VAL A 71 -7.28 -26.24 -14.95
C VAL A 71 -7.83 -24.86 -14.62
N THR A 72 -8.27 -24.10 -15.60
CA THR A 72 -8.65 -22.70 -15.40
C THR A 72 -9.96 -22.59 -14.61
N GLU A 73 -11.03 -23.26 -15.05
CA GLU A 73 -12.33 -23.26 -14.39
C GLU A 73 -12.32 -23.69 -12.91
N PRO A 74 -11.64 -24.80 -12.51
CA PRO A 74 -11.56 -25.15 -11.09
C PRO A 74 -10.77 -24.13 -10.28
N ILE A 75 -9.69 -23.57 -10.82
CA ILE A 75 -8.91 -22.53 -10.12
C ILE A 75 -9.71 -21.25 -9.97
N GLU A 76 -10.44 -20.80 -11.01
CA GLU A 76 -11.33 -19.64 -10.94
C GLU A 76 -12.40 -19.82 -9.86
N ARG A 77 -13.00 -21.01 -9.78
CA ARG A 77 -14.02 -21.32 -8.77
C ARG A 77 -13.44 -21.20 -7.36
N VAL A 78 -12.25 -21.74 -7.13
CA VAL A 78 -11.58 -21.65 -5.82
C VAL A 78 -11.20 -20.20 -5.51
N ALA A 79 -10.60 -19.49 -6.46
CA ALA A 79 -10.22 -18.08 -6.31
C ALA A 79 -11.42 -17.17 -6.00
N SER A 80 -12.56 -17.41 -6.64
CA SER A 80 -13.80 -16.64 -6.42
C SER A 80 -14.42 -16.87 -5.03
N THR A 81 -14.05 -17.95 -4.34
CA THR A 81 -14.58 -18.25 -3.00
C THR A 81 -13.75 -17.65 -1.88
N VAL A 82 -12.56 -17.11 -2.20
CA VAL A 82 -11.67 -16.49 -1.22
C VAL A 82 -12.32 -15.20 -0.70
N PRO A 83 -12.40 -14.99 0.62
CA PRO A 83 -12.94 -13.77 1.21
C PRO A 83 -12.14 -12.55 0.73
N GLY A 84 -12.86 -11.48 0.37
CA GLY A 84 -12.24 -10.22 -0.06
C GLY A 84 -11.87 -10.14 -1.54
N VAL A 85 -12.26 -11.13 -2.37
CA VAL A 85 -12.18 -11.05 -3.84
C VAL A 85 -13.41 -10.33 -4.38
N ASP A 86 -13.20 -9.29 -5.20
CA ASP A 86 -14.22 -8.52 -5.91
C ASP A 86 -14.56 -9.18 -7.26
N TYR A 87 -13.54 -9.44 -8.08
CA TYR A 87 -13.71 -10.14 -9.35
C TYR A 87 -12.51 -11.01 -9.72
N VAL A 88 -12.79 -12.06 -10.51
CA VAL A 88 -11.77 -12.97 -11.05
C VAL A 88 -11.78 -12.87 -12.56
N ASP A 89 -10.59 -12.75 -13.15
CA ASP A 89 -10.37 -12.74 -14.59
C ASP A 89 -9.33 -13.82 -14.94
N SER A 90 -9.50 -14.51 -16.06
CA SER A 90 -8.58 -15.54 -16.49
C SER A 90 -8.26 -15.47 -17.98
N VAL A 91 -7.00 -15.74 -18.28
CA VAL A 91 -6.48 -15.83 -19.63
C VAL A 91 -5.83 -17.19 -19.80
N THR A 92 -6.48 -18.03 -20.60
CA THR A 92 -5.96 -19.35 -20.98
C THR A 92 -5.33 -19.28 -22.36
N THR A 93 -4.16 -19.89 -22.51
CA THR A 93 -3.46 -20.10 -23.77
C THR A 93 -3.05 -21.58 -23.86
N SER A 94 -2.74 -22.06 -25.06
CA SER A 94 -2.21 -23.42 -25.24
C SER A 94 -1.01 -23.64 -24.33
N GLY A 95 -1.08 -24.63 -23.44
CA GLY A 95 0.00 -24.93 -22.51
C GLY A 95 0.04 -24.11 -21.21
N LEU A 96 -0.77 -23.06 -21.06
CA LEU A 96 -0.64 -22.11 -19.94
C LEU A 96 -1.99 -21.50 -19.51
N SER A 97 -2.20 -21.41 -18.21
CA SER A 97 -3.36 -20.75 -17.60
C SER A 97 -2.89 -19.65 -16.65
N LYS A 98 -3.45 -18.45 -16.79
CA LYS A 98 -3.23 -17.33 -15.88
C LYS A 98 -4.58 -16.89 -15.31
N VAL A 99 -4.73 -16.99 -13.99
CA VAL A 99 -5.93 -16.53 -13.28
C VAL A 99 -5.54 -15.35 -12.38
N THR A 100 -6.29 -14.27 -12.45
CA THR A 100 -6.06 -13.04 -11.69
C THR A 100 -7.30 -12.75 -10.83
N ALA A 101 -7.14 -12.80 -9.51
CA ALA A 101 -8.19 -12.42 -8.57
C ALA A 101 -7.91 -11.00 -8.07
N TRP A 102 -8.87 -10.11 -8.24
CA TRP A 102 -8.82 -8.73 -7.77
C TRP A 102 -9.54 -8.63 -6.44
N LEU A 103 -8.89 -8.00 -5.46
CA LEU A 103 -9.40 -7.89 -4.11
C LEU A 103 -10.01 -6.51 -3.85
N ASP A 104 -10.95 -6.49 -2.91
CA ASP A 104 -11.60 -5.27 -2.43
C ASP A 104 -10.60 -4.30 -1.75
N LEU A 105 -10.91 -3.01 -1.82
CA LEU A 105 -10.06 -1.95 -1.26
C LEU A 105 -9.96 -2.10 0.27
N ASN A 106 -8.73 -2.11 0.81
CA ASN A 106 -8.40 -2.29 2.23
C ASN A 106 -8.47 -3.73 2.77
N HIS A 107 -8.60 -4.75 1.92
CA HIS A 107 -8.43 -6.12 2.38
C HIS A 107 -6.93 -6.48 2.52
N ASN A 108 -6.58 -7.24 3.55
CA ASN A 108 -5.20 -7.65 3.77
C ASN A 108 -4.78 -8.69 2.72
N THR A 109 -3.92 -8.28 1.79
CA THR A 109 -3.37 -9.15 0.73
C THR A 109 -2.70 -10.40 1.31
N THR A 110 -2.06 -10.31 2.47
CA THR A 110 -1.37 -11.44 3.10
C THR A 110 -2.34 -12.50 3.60
N ASP A 111 -3.47 -12.10 4.18
CA ASP A 111 -4.48 -13.04 4.68
C ASP A 111 -5.21 -13.73 3.52
N ALA A 112 -5.56 -12.97 2.47
CA ALA A 112 -6.16 -13.53 1.27
C ALA A 112 -5.22 -14.49 0.52
N LEU A 113 -3.91 -14.21 0.49
CA LEU A 113 -2.90 -15.14 -0.03
C LEU A 113 -2.87 -16.45 0.75
N ALA A 114 -2.87 -16.38 2.09
CA ALA A 114 -2.86 -17.56 2.95
C ALA A 114 -4.13 -18.41 2.78
N GLU A 115 -5.29 -17.77 2.67
CA GLU A 115 -6.56 -18.46 2.42
C GLU A 115 -6.61 -19.07 1.02
N LEU A 116 -6.19 -18.33 -0.01
CA LEU A 116 -6.12 -18.84 -1.39
C LEU A 116 -5.23 -20.08 -1.49
N THR A 117 -4.03 -20.02 -0.93
CA THR A 117 -3.09 -21.15 -0.93
C THR A 117 -3.65 -22.35 -0.15
N THR A 118 -4.34 -22.11 0.97
CA THR A 118 -5.00 -23.18 1.74
C THR A 118 -6.07 -23.89 0.90
N ARG A 119 -6.92 -23.14 0.17
CA ARG A 119 -7.96 -23.74 -0.66
C ARG A 119 -7.41 -24.42 -1.91
N LEU A 120 -6.35 -23.88 -2.51
CA LEU A 120 -5.67 -24.52 -3.65
C LEU A 120 -5.01 -25.85 -3.25
N ASN A 121 -4.55 -25.99 -2.00
CA ASN A 121 -3.99 -27.24 -1.48
C ASN A 121 -5.07 -28.28 -1.11
N GLN A 122 -6.35 -27.90 -1.06
CA GLN A 122 -7.46 -28.80 -0.70
C GLN A 122 -8.11 -29.48 -1.90
N ILE A 123 -7.81 -29.03 -3.12
CA ILE A 123 -8.23 -29.64 -4.39
C ILE A 123 -7.12 -30.53 -4.96
#